data_AF-A0A535JIL9-F1
#
_entry.id   AF-A0A535JIL9-F1
#
_cell.length_a   1.000
_cell.length_b   1.000
_cell.length_c   1.000
_cell.angle_alpha   90.00
_cell.angle_beta   90.00
_cell.angle_gamma   90.00
#
_symmetry.space_group_name_H-M   'P 1'
#
loop_
_entity.id
_entity.type
_entity.pdbx_description
1 polymer ?
#
loop_
_entity_poly.entity_id
_entity_poly.type
_entity_poly.pdbx_seq_one_letter_code
_entity_poly.pdbx_strand_id
1 'polypeptide(L)' 'MAPARVNILGVGFDRVDLAAAAERIIERHSAGQRTFVITANPEFVMLARGDAGLGKIARECDLVVADGTGVLVASRVL' A
#
# COMPACT_ATOMS: atom_id res chain seq x y z
N MET A 1 12.99 8.84 -8.31
CA MET A 1 11.80 8.03 -8.63
C MET A 1 11.40 7.29 -7.37
N ALA A 2 10.13 7.35 -6.94
CA ALA A 2 9.66 6.44 -5.90
C ALA A 2 9.87 4.99 -6.40
N PRO A 3 10.28 4.05 -5.52
CA PRO A 3 10.46 2.66 -5.93
C PRO A 3 9.17 2.13 -6.57
N ALA A 4 9.30 1.27 -7.58
CA ALA A 4 8.15 0.66 -8.23
C ALA A 4 7.36 -0.18 -7.21
N ARG A 5 6.08 0.18 -7.00
CA ARG A 5 5.16 -0.58 -6.14
C ARG A 5 4.94 -1.98 -6.71
N VAL A 6 4.74 -2.97 -5.84
CA VAL A 6 4.37 -4.34 -6.23
C VAL A 6 2.89 -4.37 -6.55
N ASN A 7 2.54 -4.71 -7.78
CA ASN A 7 1.14 -4.80 -8.19
C ASN A 7 0.57 -6.17 -7.81
N ILE A 8 -0.45 -6.18 -6.95
CA ILE A 8 -1.23 -7.37 -6.61
C ILE A 8 -2.65 -7.12 -7.08
N LEU A 9 -3.03 -7.76 -8.18
CA LEU A 9 -4.38 -7.70 -8.78
C LEU A 9 -4.91 -6.26 -9.01
N GLY A 10 -4.04 -5.29 -9.27
CA GLY A 10 -4.40 -3.90 -9.54
C GLY A 10 -4.20 -2.94 -8.35
N VAL A 11 -3.81 -3.45 -7.19
CA VAL A 11 -3.42 -2.66 -6.02
C VAL A 11 -1.89 -2.62 -5.93
N GLY A 12 -1.32 -1.41 -5.89
CA GLY A 12 0.13 -1.22 -5.75
C GLY A 12 0.55 -1.15 -4.29
N PHE A 13 1.39 -2.07 -3.84
CA PHE A 13 1.97 -2.14 -2.50
C PHE A 13 3.37 -1.55 -2.44
N ASP A 14 3.66 -0.78 -1.40
CA ASP A 14 4.99 -0.26 -1.12
C ASP A 14 5.87 -1.35 -0.51
N ARG A 15 7.09 -1.52 -1.04
CA ARG A 15 8.08 -2.50 -0.56
C ARG A 15 8.78 -2.00 0.70
N VAL A 16 8.05 -2.00 1.81
CA VAL A 16 8.56 -1.58 3.11
C VAL A 16 8.21 -2.61 4.17
N ASP A 17 9.08 -2.76 5.15
CA ASP A 17 8.72 -3.38 6.41
C ASP A 17 8.10 -2.35 7.36
N LEU A 18 7.75 -2.79 8.57
CA LEU A 18 7.12 -1.93 9.57
C LEU A 18 8.01 -0.73 9.95
N ALA A 19 9.33 -0.94 10.10
CA ALA A 19 10.25 0.10 10.51
C ALA A 19 10.39 1.17 9.42
N ALA A 20 10.59 0.75 8.17
CA ALA A 20 10.68 1.65 7.02
C ALA A 20 9.36 2.40 6.77
N ALA A 21 8.20 1.73 6.95
CA ALA A 21 6.90 2.39 6.87
C ALA A 21 6.73 3.47 7.95
N ALA A 22 7.10 3.16 9.20
CA ALA A 22 7.03 4.11 10.30
C ALA A 22 7.97 5.30 10.11
N GLU A 23 9.23 5.06 9.72
CA GLU A 23 10.20 6.10 9.39
C GLU A 23 9.66 7.02 8.30
N ARG A 24 9.12 6.44 7.22
CA ARG A 24 8.52 7.21 6.12
C ARG A 24 7.35 8.10 6.58
N ILE A 25 6.51 7.61 7.49
CA ILE A 25 5.41 8.39 8.06
C ILE A 25 5.96 9.55 8.92
N ILE A 26 6.98 9.28 9.74
CA ILE A 26 7.63 10.28 10.59
C ILE A 26 8.30 11.38 9.74
N GLU A 27 9.01 11.01 8.68
CA GLU A 27 9.62 11.96 7.73
C GLU A 27 8.57 12.90 7.14
N ARG A 28 7.47 12.33 6.61
CA ARG A 28 6.38 13.11 6.02
C ARG A 28 5.71 14.03 7.05
N HIS A 29 5.48 13.51 8.26
CA HIS A 29 4.95 14.31 9.35
C HIS A 29 5.86 15.49 9.69
N SER A 30 7.17 15.25 9.81
CA SER A 30 8.18 16.26 10.09
C SER A 30 8.28 17.32 8.99
N ALA A 31 7.96 16.94 7.74
CA ALA A 31 7.85 17.85 6.60
C ALA A 31 6.50 18.60 6.52
N GLY A 32 5.61 18.47 7.51
CA GLY A 32 4.28 19.09 7.53
C GLY A 32 3.30 18.48 6.52
N GLN A 33 3.59 17.28 6.00
CA GLN A 33 2.78 16.62 4.99
C GLN A 33 1.73 15.72 5.65
N ARG A 34 0.48 15.88 5.19
CA ARG A 34 -0.57 14.89 5.50
C ARG A 34 -0.20 13.57 4.83
N THR A 35 -0.46 12.47 5.52
CA THR A 35 -0.11 11.12 5.05
C THR A 35 -1.31 10.21 5.22
N PHE A 36 -1.85 9.73 4.11
CA PHE A 36 -2.91 8.73 4.09
C PHE A 36 -2.32 7.35 3.80
N VAL A 37 -2.45 6.45 4.77
CA VAL A 37 -1.90 5.09 4.73
C VAL A 37 -3.03 4.09 4.67
N ILE A 38 -2.88 3.09 3.80
CA ILE A 38 -3.76 1.94 3.70
C ILE A 38 -2.98 0.70 4.15
N THR A 39 -3.53 -0.02 5.12
CA THR A 39 -3.10 -1.37 5.49
C THR A 39 -3.93 -2.37 4.66
N ALA A 40 -3.41 -2.78 3.51
CA ALA A 40 -4.19 -3.61 2.58
C ALA A 40 -3.94 -5.09 2.87
N ASN A 41 -5.02 -5.79 3.17
CA ASN A 41 -5.10 -7.25 3.31
C ASN A 41 -5.78 -7.88 2.07
N PRO A 42 -5.89 -9.22 1.98
CA PRO A 42 -6.53 -9.87 0.82
C PRO A 42 -7.97 -9.40 0.56
N GLU A 43 -8.76 -9.17 1.61
CA GLU A 43 -10.14 -8.70 1.48
C GLU A 43 -10.20 -7.30 0.85
N PHE A 44 -9.30 -6.39 1.26
CA PHE A 44 -9.17 -5.07 0.65
C PHE A 44 -8.82 -5.15 -0.84
N VAL A 45 -7.87 -6.03 -1.21
CA VAL A 45 -7.47 -6.21 -2.61
C VAL A 45 -8.66 -6.67 -3.45
N MET A 46 -9.46 -7.61 -2.94
CA MET A 46 -10.63 -8.11 -3.65
C MET A 46 -11.73 -7.04 -3.78
N LEU A 47 -11.96 -6.25 -2.73
CA LEU A 47 -12.86 -5.10 -2.77
C LEU A 47 -12.42 -4.06 -3.79
N ALA A 48 -11.15 -3.64 -3.76
CA ALA A 48 -10.60 -2.63 -4.67
C ALA A 48 -10.60 -3.06 -6.14
N ARG A 49 -10.59 -4.37 -6.41
CA ARG A 49 -10.73 -4.93 -7.75
C ARG A 49 -12.15 -4.78 -8.29
N GLY A 50 -13.16 -4.87 -7.44
CA GLY A 50 -14.57 -4.71 -7.81
C GLY A 50 -15.07 -3.26 -7.76
N ASP A 51 -14.38 -2.38 -7.03
CA ASP A 51 -14.74 -0.98 -6.83
C ASP A 51 -13.66 -0.04 -7.39
N ALA A 52 -13.98 0.58 -8.54
CA ALA A 52 -13.07 1.51 -9.21
C ALA A 52 -12.74 2.76 -8.37
N GLY A 53 -13.67 3.19 -7.50
CA GLY A 53 -13.47 4.31 -6.57
C GLY A 53 -12.48 3.94 -5.49
N LEU A 54 -12.63 2.78 -4.87
CA LEU A 54 -11.69 2.27 -3.88
C LEU A 54 -10.31 2.02 -4.49
N GLY A 55 -10.26 1.45 -5.70
CA GLY A 55 -9.01 1.28 -6.44
C GLY A 55 -8.32 2.62 -6.75
N LYS A 56 -9.08 3.68 -7.03
CA LYS A 56 -8.53 5.04 -7.21
C LYS A 56 -7.95 5.58 -5.91
N ILE A 57 -8.67 5.44 -4.80
CA ILE A 57 -8.22 5.84 -3.46
C ILE A 57 -6.90 5.12 -3.11
N ALA A 58 -6.79 3.82 -3.40
CA ALA A 58 -5.57 3.04 -3.16
C ALA A 58 -4.37 3.47 -4.03
N ARG A 59 -4.64 3.96 -5.25
CA ARG A 59 -3.58 4.50 -6.11
C ARG A 59 -3.09 5.88 -5.66
N GLU A 60 -3.99 6.70 -5.14
CA GLU A 60 -3.71 8.09 -4.76
C GLU A 60 -3.18 8.24 -3.33
N CYS A 61 -3.32 7.21 -2.49
CA CYS A 61 -2.79 7.26 -1.13
C CYS A 61 -1.26 7.28 -1.11
N ASP A 62 -0.72 7.78 0.00
CA ASP A 62 0.71 7.99 0.16
C ASP A 62 1.47 6.69 0.39
N LEU A 63 0.85 5.74 1.10
CA LEU A 63 1.45 4.45 1.39
C LEU A 63 0.39 3.34 1.43
N VAL A 64 0.67 2.22 0.74
CA VAL A 64 -0.06 0.96 0.84
C VAL A 64 0.88 -0.07 1.44
N VAL A 65 0.65 -0.44 2.69
CA VAL A 65 1.45 -1.47 3.38
C VAL A 65 0.72 -2.81 3.36
N ALA A 66 1.50 -3.89 3.27
CA ALA A 66 0.97 -5.24 3.31
C ALA A 66 0.46 -5.59 4.71
N ASP A 67 -0.79 -6.04 4.79
CA ASP A 67 -1.40 -6.63 5.98
C ASP A 67 -1.76 -8.10 5.71
N GLY A 68 -1.28 -8.99 6.58
CA GLY A 68 -1.53 -10.42 6.49
C GLY A 68 -0.66 -11.20 5.50
N THR A 69 -0.53 -12.50 5.76
CA THR A 69 0.35 -13.42 5.02
C THR A 69 -0.06 -13.61 3.55
N GLY A 70 -1.37 -13.51 3.26
CA GLY A 70 -1.88 -13.70 1.89
C GLY A 70 -1.27 -12.71 0.89
N VAL A 71 -1.07 -11.46 1.32
CA VAL A 71 -0.43 -10.42 0.50
C VAL A 71 1.04 -10.73 0.26
N LEU A 72 1.75 -11.21 1.29
CA LEU A 72 3.16 -11.59 1.16
C LEU A 72 3.35 -12.75 0.19
N VAL A 73 2.47 -13.77 0.24
CA VAL A 73 2.50 -14.87 -0.72
C VAL A 73 2.21 -14.37 -2.13
N ALA A 74 1.14 -13.57 -2.30
CA ALA A 74 0.75 -13.00 -3.59
C ALA A 74 1.88 -12.17 -4.24
N SER A 75 2.61 -11.37 -3.44
CA SER A 75 3.72 -10.54 -3.91
C SER A 75 4.89 -11.29 -4.58
N ARG A 76 4.93 -12.62 -4.42
CA ARG A 76 5.99 -13.50 -4.95
C ARG A 76 5.54 -14.32 -6.15
N VAL A 77 4.23 -14.44 -6.37
CA VAL A 77 3.65 -15.36 -7.36
C VAL A 77 2.81 -14.66 -8.43
N LEU A 78 2.44 -13.38 -8.21
CA LEU A 78 1.77 -12.49 -9.15
C LEU A 78 2.71 -11.36 -9.56
#